data_AF-A0A376DUB6-F1
#
_entry.id   AF-A0A376DUB6-F1
#
_cell.length_a   1.000
_cell.length_b   1.000
_cell.length_c   1.000
_cell.angle_alpha   90.00
_cell.angle_beta   90.00
_cell.angle_gamma   90.00
#
_symmetry.space_group_name_H-M   'P 1'
#
loop_
_entity.id
_entity.type
_entity.pdbx_description
1 polymer ?
#
loop_
_entity_poly.entity_id
_entity_poly.type
_entity_poly.pdbx_seq_one_letter_code
_entity_poly.pdbx_strand_id
1 'polypeptide(L)'
;MGICLIVNISGPDTFPALYNSAARLANDLTITPGKKHTEGYYLKGENVVFTYTHPKNLNSKLINSASVAGSFNDWKTDNKNYQLTKKEDNRFELEIPKSRFEKGKTYSFKLVLNGEDWINASGNASNTDGTDDNNLTLKL
;
A
#
# COMPACT_ATOMS: atom_id res chain seq x y z
N MET A 1 9.00 -1.10 -20.37
CA MET A 1 7.81 -1.74 -20.96
C MET A 1 6.67 -0.74 -20.93
N GLY A 2 5.88 -0.66 -22.01
CA GLY A 2 4.64 0.12 -22.04
C GLY A 2 3.46 -0.83 -22.14
N ILE A 3 2.41 -0.58 -21.36
CA ILE A 3 1.13 -1.31 -21.45
C ILE A 3 0.12 -0.36 -22.07
N CYS A 4 -0.51 -0.77 -23.18
CA CYS A 4 -1.60 -0.03 -23.81
C CYS A 4 -2.89 -0.84 -23.60
N LEU A 5 -3.89 -0.21 -22.99
CA LEU A 5 -5.21 -0.80 -22.75
C LEU A 5 -6.24 0.04 -23.50
N ILE A 6 -7.03 -0.61 -24.35
CA ILE A 6 -8.14 0.01 -25.08
C ILE A 6 -9.42 -0.56 -24.50
N VAL A 7 -10.33 0.32 -24.05
CA VAL A 7 -11.64 -0.08 -23.56
C VAL A 7 -12.74 0.43 -24.49
N ASN A 8 -13.74 -0.41 -24.68
CA ASN A 8 -14.87 -0.14 -25.59
C ASN A 8 -16.07 0.51 -24.86
N ILE A 9 -16.03 0.61 -23.53
CA ILE A 9 -17.07 1.21 -22.69
C ILE A 9 -16.38 1.96 -21.55
N SER A 10 -16.79 3.21 -21.32
CA SER A 10 -16.31 4.05 -20.21
C SER A 10 -17.46 4.54 -19.34
N GLY A 11 -17.35 4.29 -18.04
CA GLY A 11 -18.18 4.88 -16.98
C GLY A 11 -17.29 5.48 -15.87
N PRO A 12 -17.89 6.03 -14.81
CA PRO A 12 -17.15 6.71 -13.73
C PRO A 12 -16.05 5.86 -13.09
N ASP A 13 -16.30 4.56 -12.92
CA ASP A 13 -15.36 3.64 -12.26
C ASP A 13 -14.37 2.96 -13.24
N THR A 14 -14.49 3.23 -14.55
CA THR A 14 -13.67 2.58 -15.57
C THR A 14 -12.20 2.97 -15.43
N PHE A 15 -11.89 4.24 -15.16
CA PHE A 15 -10.51 4.68 -15.00
C PHE A 15 -9.82 4.06 -13.77
N PRO A 16 -10.39 4.14 -12.54
CA PRO A 16 -9.80 3.49 -11.37
C PRO A 16 -9.58 1.98 -11.58
N ALA A 17 -10.58 1.28 -12.15
CA ALA A 17 -10.48 -0.16 -12.41
C ALA A 17 -9.36 -0.50 -13.41
N LEU A 18 -9.25 0.27 -14.50
CA LEU A 18 -8.20 0.10 -15.50
C LEU A 18 -6.82 0.41 -14.94
N TYR A 19 -6.68 1.52 -14.22
CA TYR A 19 -5.41 1.91 -13.62
C TYR A 19 -4.91 0.84 -12.65
N ASN A 20 -5.78 0.36 -11.74
CA ASN A 20 -5.44 -0.69 -10.81
C ASN A 20 -5.07 -2.01 -11.52
N SER A 21 -5.78 -2.35 -12.59
CA SER A 21 -5.49 -3.55 -13.39
C SER A 21 -4.16 -3.43 -14.14
N ALA A 22 -3.90 -2.27 -14.75
CA ALA A 22 -2.66 -1.97 -15.44
C ALA A 22 -1.47 -1.97 -14.48
N ALA A 23 -1.63 -1.38 -13.30
CA ALA A 23 -0.62 -1.35 -12.24
C ALA A 23 -0.32 -2.76 -11.71
N ARG A 24 -1.36 -3.59 -11.49
CA ARG A 24 -1.21 -5.01 -11.13
C ARG A 24 -0.42 -5.77 -12.20
N LEU A 25 -0.81 -5.66 -13.46
CA LEU A 25 -0.11 -6.32 -14.58
C LEU A 25 1.33 -5.83 -14.74
N ALA A 26 1.57 -4.53 -14.65
CA ALA A 26 2.91 -3.97 -14.71
C ALA A 26 3.77 -4.49 -13.57
N ASN A 27 3.21 -4.56 -12.35
CA ASN A 27 3.89 -5.14 -11.20
C ASN A 27 4.25 -6.59 -11.48
N ASP A 28 3.27 -7.44 -11.84
CA ASP A 28 3.45 -8.86 -12.16
C ASP A 28 4.54 -9.12 -13.19
N LEU A 29 4.60 -8.30 -14.25
CA LEU A 29 5.61 -8.45 -15.31
C LEU A 29 7.01 -7.98 -14.91
N THR A 30 7.13 -7.22 -13.82
CA THR A 30 8.42 -6.79 -13.27
C THR A 30 8.89 -7.65 -12.10
N ILE A 31 8.06 -8.59 -11.64
CA ILE A 31 8.43 -9.52 -10.58
C ILE A 31 9.53 -10.46 -11.10
N THR A 32 10.76 -10.21 -10.69
CA THR A 32 11.76 -11.26 -10.65
C THR A 32 11.44 -12.14 -9.43
N PRO A 33 11.35 -13.48 -9.56
CA PRO A 33 11.15 -14.37 -8.41
C PRO A 33 12.18 -14.05 -7.33
N GLY A 34 11.74 -13.36 -6.28
CA GLY A 34 12.58 -12.82 -5.22
C GLY A 34 12.33 -13.55 -3.91
N LYS A 35 13.22 -13.31 -2.93
CA LYS A 35 12.97 -13.77 -1.57
C LYS A 35 11.77 -13.00 -1.00
N LYS A 36 10.75 -13.72 -0.54
CA LYS A 36 9.61 -13.10 0.13
C LYS A 36 10.06 -12.31 1.36
N HIS A 37 9.45 -11.15 1.61
CA HIS A 37 9.77 -10.28 2.75
C HIS A 37 8.53 -9.55 3.27
N THR A 38 8.58 -9.09 4.52
CA THR A 38 7.51 -8.28 5.09
C THR A 38 7.49 -6.91 4.42
N GLU A 39 6.31 -6.51 3.95
CA GLU A 39 6.08 -5.25 3.24
C GLU A 39 5.13 -4.33 4.03
N GLY A 40 5.24 -3.03 3.77
CA GLY A 40 4.33 -1.98 4.26
C GLY A 40 4.58 -1.55 5.70
N TYR A 41 5.37 -2.29 6.48
CA TYR A 41 5.81 -1.86 7.81
C TYR A 41 7.13 -2.51 8.26
N TYR A 42 7.73 -1.92 9.29
CA TYR A 42 8.78 -2.54 10.09
C TYR A 42 8.63 -2.16 11.58
N LEU A 43 9.33 -2.86 12.46
CA LEU A 43 9.33 -2.57 13.90
C LEU A 43 10.54 -1.71 14.28
N LYS A 44 10.31 -0.67 15.07
CA LYS A 44 11.34 0.23 15.59
C LYS A 44 11.12 0.44 17.09
N GLY A 45 11.87 -0.29 17.92
CA GLY A 45 11.65 -0.28 19.37
C GLY A 45 10.21 -0.69 19.71
N GLU A 46 9.49 0.16 20.43
CA GLU A 46 8.09 -0.03 20.84
C GLU A 46 7.06 0.48 19.81
N ASN A 47 7.49 0.80 18.59
CA ASN A 47 6.62 1.30 17.54
C ASN A 47 6.57 0.36 16.33
N VAL A 48 5.42 0.40 15.65
CA VAL A 48 5.21 -0.07 14.27
C VAL A 48 5.38 1.14 13.37
N VAL A 49 6.28 1.04 12.40
CA VAL A 49 6.47 2.08 11.38
C VAL A 49 5.88 1.58 10.07
N PHE A 50 4.73 2.12 9.68
CA PHE A 50 4.20 1.91 8.34
C PHE A 50 5.02 2.72 7.34
N THR A 51 5.33 2.13 6.20
CA THR A 51 6.23 2.75 5.23
C THR A 51 5.82 2.46 3.79
N TYR A 52 5.97 3.48 2.94
CA TYR A 52 5.84 3.38 1.49
C TYR A 52 7.06 4.03 0.83
N THR A 53 7.66 3.33 -0.13
CA THR A 53 8.73 3.88 -0.97
C THR A 53 8.26 3.93 -2.41
N HIS A 54 8.09 5.14 -2.93
CA HIS A 54 7.74 5.37 -4.32
C HIS A 54 8.93 5.04 -5.25
N PRO A 55 8.71 4.39 -6.42
CA PRO A 55 9.79 4.11 -7.36
C PRO A 55 10.52 5.38 -7.80
N LYS A 56 11.86 5.36 -7.80
CA LYS A 56 12.70 6.53 -8.11
C LYS A 56 12.57 7.03 -9.55
N ASN A 57 12.15 6.15 -10.46
CA ASN A 57 11.91 6.48 -11.86
C ASN A 57 10.54 7.13 -12.11
N LEU A 58 9.70 7.26 -11.08
CA LEU A 58 8.40 7.91 -11.12
C LEU A 58 8.41 9.22 -10.34
N ASN A 59 7.52 10.14 -10.72
CA ASN A 59 7.49 11.47 -10.12
C ASN A 59 6.71 11.48 -8.80
N SER A 60 7.43 11.39 -7.68
CA SER A 60 6.85 11.45 -6.34
C SER A 60 6.17 12.77 -5.98
N LYS A 61 6.36 13.84 -6.78
CA LYS A 61 5.65 15.12 -6.60
C LYS A 61 4.16 15.03 -6.92
N LEU A 62 3.72 13.95 -7.57
CA LEU A 62 2.30 13.69 -7.85
C LEU A 62 1.57 13.07 -6.64
N ILE A 63 2.30 12.73 -5.57
CA ILE A 63 1.73 12.22 -4.32
C ILE A 63 1.48 13.41 -3.39
N ASN A 64 0.22 13.81 -3.29
CA ASN A 64 -0.24 14.89 -2.42
C ASN A 64 -0.51 14.41 -1.00
N SER A 65 -0.93 13.15 -0.84
CA SER A 65 -1.15 12.50 0.45
C SER A 65 -0.82 11.01 0.39
N ALA A 66 -0.47 10.46 1.54
CA ALA A 66 -0.28 9.03 1.74
C ALA A 66 -0.84 8.65 3.10
N SER A 67 -1.63 7.57 3.18
CA SER A 67 -2.22 7.08 4.42
C SER A 67 -2.17 5.55 4.49
N VAL A 68 -2.39 5.03 5.70
CA VAL A 68 -2.63 3.60 5.91
C VAL A 68 -4.08 3.40 6.34
N ALA A 69 -4.77 2.48 5.67
CA ALA A 69 -6.14 2.11 5.96
C ALA A 69 -6.19 0.61 6.23
N GLY A 70 -6.88 0.20 7.28
CA GLY A 70 -6.97 -1.21 7.67
C GLY A 70 -8.03 -1.46 8.73
N SER A 71 -8.09 -2.70 9.21
CA SER A 71 -9.10 -3.11 10.20
C SER A 71 -8.99 -2.37 11.54
N PHE A 72 -7.84 -1.75 11.85
CA PHE A 72 -7.63 -0.95 13.06
C PHE A 72 -8.17 0.50 12.97
N ASN A 73 -8.61 0.95 11.78
CA ASN A 73 -9.18 2.29 11.59
C ASN A 73 -10.42 2.29 10.68
N ASP A 74 -11.15 1.17 10.65
CA ASP A 74 -12.35 0.97 9.82
C ASP A 74 -12.13 1.25 8.33
N TRP A 75 -10.91 0.98 7.82
CA TRP A 75 -10.53 1.25 6.43
C TRP A 75 -10.67 2.73 5.98
N LYS A 76 -10.67 3.67 6.94
CA LYS A 76 -10.78 5.12 6.63
C LYS A 76 -9.47 5.67 6.08
N THR A 77 -9.52 6.21 4.86
CA THR A 77 -8.35 6.78 4.16
C THR A 77 -8.01 8.21 4.57
N ASP A 78 -8.98 8.92 5.15
CA ASP A 78 -8.93 10.33 5.56
C ASP A 78 -8.62 10.53 7.05
N ASN A 79 -8.40 9.44 7.80
CA ASN A 79 -8.10 9.50 9.21
C ASN A 79 -6.73 10.14 9.45
N LYS A 80 -6.71 11.35 10.04
CA LYS A 80 -5.49 12.14 10.28
C LYS A 80 -4.44 11.42 11.13
N ASN A 81 -4.85 10.52 12.02
CA ASN A 81 -3.91 9.74 12.85
C ASN A 81 -3.17 8.65 12.07
N TYR A 82 -3.61 8.38 10.83
CA TYR A 82 -3.05 7.35 9.96
C TYR A 82 -2.47 7.90 8.65
N GLN A 83 -2.18 9.21 8.61
CA GLN A 83 -1.49 9.85 7.49
C GLN A 83 0.03 9.66 7.62
N LEU A 84 0.68 9.20 6.55
CA LEU A 84 2.12 9.08 6.46
C LEU A 84 2.74 10.45 6.17
N THR A 85 3.87 10.73 6.80
CA THR A 85 4.66 11.92 6.55
C THR A 85 5.78 11.60 5.57
N LYS A 86 6.00 12.46 4.58
CA LYS A 86 7.15 12.37 3.68
C LYS A 86 8.45 12.59 4.45
N LYS A 87 9.34 11.59 4.48
CA LYS A 87 10.65 11.63 5.16
C LYS A 87 11.78 11.97 4.21
N GLU A 88 11.71 11.44 2.99
CA GLU A 88 12.66 11.67 1.90
C GLU A 88 11.87 11.87 0.60
N ASP A 89 12.53 12.23 -0.51
CA ASP A 89 11.86 12.54 -1.77
C ASP A 89 10.89 11.48 -2.26
N ASN A 90 11.13 10.21 -1.92
CA ASN A 90 10.30 9.09 -2.31
C ASN A 90 9.88 8.18 -1.14
N ARG A 91 10.16 8.52 0.12
CA ARG A 91 9.82 7.68 1.28
C ARG A 91 8.81 8.38 2.19
N PHE A 92 7.75 7.66 2.54
CA PHE A 92 6.68 8.11 3.41
C PHE A 92 6.59 7.16 4.60
N GLU A 93 6.41 7.70 5.81
CA GLU A 93 6.35 6.90 7.03
C GLU A 93 5.34 7.43 8.04
N LEU A 94 4.75 6.51 8.79
CA LEU A 94 3.93 6.77 9.96
C LEU A 94 4.39 5.85 11.10
N GLU A 95 4.64 6.43 12.26
CA GLU A 95 5.05 5.70 13.46
C GLU A 95 3.88 5.61 14.45
N ILE A 96 3.48 4.39 14.81
CA ILE A 96 2.38 4.12 15.75
C ILE A 96 2.90 3.22 16.89
N PRO A 97 2.62 3.55 18.16
CA PRO A 97 2.98 2.68 19.28
C PRO A 97 2.36 1.28 19.15
N LYS A 98 3.14 0.23 19.43
CA LYS A 98 2.67 -1.16 19.43
C LYS A 98 1.49 -1.38 20.37
N SER A 99 1.39 -0.60 21.45
CA SER A 99 0.28 -0.63 22.41
C SER A 99 -1.09 -0.31 21.81
N ARG A 100 -1.15 0.25 20.58
CA ARG A 100 -2.40 0.44 19.82
C ARG A 100 -2.93 -0.87 19.22
N PHE A 101 -2.11 -1.91 19.16
CA PHE A 101 -2.44 -3.19 18.54
C PHE A 101 -2.44 -4.29 19.60
N GLU A 102 -3.45 -5.15 19.55
CA GLU A 102 -3.56 -6.30 20.43
C GLU A 102 -2.54 -7.36 20.04
N LYS A 103 -1.79 -7.86 21.02
CA LYS A 103 -0.78 -8.90 20.81
C LYS A 103 -1.41 -10.18 20.26
N GLY A 104 -0.82 -10.77 19.22
CA GLY A 104 -1.32 -11.99 18.59
C GLY A 104 -2.51 -11.80 17.64
N LYS A 105 -3.16 -10.63 17.63
CA LYS A 105 -4.21 -10.30 16.66
C LYS A 105 -3.60 -9.93 15.32
N THR A 106 -4.23 -10.39 14.24
CA THR A 106 -3.84 -10.03 12.87
C THR A 106 -4.73 -8.88 12.39
N TYR A 107 -4.10 -7.86 11.81
CA TYR A 107 -4.79 -6.73 11.19
C TYR A 107 -4.47 -6.67 9.70
N SER A 108 -5.50 -6.68 8.85
CA SER A 108 -5.34 -6.43 7.41
C SER A 108 -5.29 -4.92 7.14
N PHE A 109 -4.45 -4.50 6.19
CA PHE A 109 -4.32 -3.09 5.80
C PHE A 109 -3.82 -2.93 4.35
N LYS A 110 -3.98 -1.72 3.82
CA LYS A 110 -3.38 -1.22 2.58
C LYS A 110 -2.82 0.18 2.79
N LEU A 111 -1.84 0.53 1.95
CA LEU A 111 -1.41 1.92 1.80
C LEU A 111 -2.28 2.59 0.74
N VAL A 112 -2.61 3.85 0.95
CA VAL A 112 -3.45 4.64 0.05
C VAL A 112 -2.74 5.92 -0.31
N LEU A 113 -2.59 6.22 -1.60
CA LEU A 113 -2.06 7.49 -2.08
C LEU A 113 -3.20 8.38 -2.56
N ASN A 114 -3.07 9.69 -2.35
CA ASN A 114 -4.05 10.70 -2.78
C ASN A 114 -5.50 10.46 -2.29
N GLY A 115 -5.70 9.56 -1.32
CA GLY A 115 -7.02 9.18 -0.79
C GLY A 115 -7.80 8.16 -1.63
N GLU A 116 -7.33 7.84 -2.84
CA GLU A 116 -8.06 7.01 -3.81
C GLU A 116 -7.23 5.85 -4.40
N ASP A 117 -5.89 5.97 -4.42
CA ASP A 117 -5.00 4.97 -5.01
C ASP A 117 -4.61 3.91 -3.98
N TRP A 118 -5.33 2.79 -3.98
CA TRP A 118 -5.08 1.66 -3.09
C TRP A 118 -3.90 0.81 -3.59
N ILE A 119 -2.82 0.79 -2.82
CA ILE A 119 -1.61 0.04 -3.16
C ILE A 119 -1.79 -1.42 -2.77
N ASN A 120 -1.69 -2.30 -3.77
CA ASN A 120 -1.71 -3.75 -3.57
C ASN A 120 -0.35 -4.23 -3.05
N ALA A 121 -0.37 -5.31 -2.26
CA ALA A 121 0.85 -6.00 -1.87
C ALA A 121 1.61 -6.50 -3.11
N SER A 122 2.94 -6.38 -3.10
CA SER A 122 3.75 -6.96 -4.17
C SER A 122 3.69 -8.49 -4.15
N GLY A 123 3.97 -9.16 -5.27
CA GLY A 123 4.03 -10.63 -5.27
C GLY A 123 5.19 -11.22 -4.44
N ASN A 124 6.11 -10.37 -3.96
CA ASN A 124 7.17 -10.75 -3.03
C ASN A 124 6.80 -10.49 -1.55
N ALA A 125 5.61 -9.95 -1.25
CA ALA A 125 5.15 -9.79 0.12
C ALA A 125 4.96 -11.16 0.80
N SER A 126 5.56 -11.34 1.98
CA SER A 126 5.34 -12.53 2.82
C SER A 126 4.15 -12.40 3.76
N ASN A 127 3.67 -11.18 3.99
CA ASN A 127 2.64 -10.85 4.96
C ASN A 127 1.33 -10.45 4.27
N THR A 128 0.71 -11.36 3.52
CA THR A 128 -0.60 -11.10 2.91
C THR A 128 -1.70 -11.92 3.60
N ASP A 129 -2.94 -11.44 3.53
CA ASP A 129 -4.10 -12.16 4.09
C ASP A 129 -4.65 -13.27 3.19
N GLY A 130 -4.10 -13.42 1.98
CA GLY A 130 -4.48 -14.46 1.02
C GLY A 130 -5.85 -14.25 0.39
N THR A 131 -6.47 -13.07 0.55
CA THR A 131 -7.74 -12.70 -0.10
C THR A 131 -7.50 -12.23 -1.54
N ASP A 132 -8.58 -12.09 -2.33
CA ASP A 132 -8.51 -11.55 -3.70
C ASP A 132 -8.00 -10.10 -3.75
N ASP A 133 -8.25 -9.34 -2.68
CA ASP A 133 -7.73 -7.99 -2.48
C ASP A 133 -6.25 -7.96 -2.11
N ASN A 134 -5.71 -9.11 -1.66
CA ASN A 134 -4.33 -9.34 -1.28
C ASN A 134 -3.79 -8.25 -0.35
N ASN A 135 -4.52 -8.00 0.75
CA ASN A 135 -4.14 -6.98 1.71
C ASN A 135 -2.87 -7.39 2.46
N LEU A 136 -2.09 -6.41 2.91
CA LEU A 136 -0.98 -6.66 3.81
C LEU A 136 -1.50 -6.96 5.21
N THR A 137 -0.75 -7.74 5.98
CA THR A 137 -1.08 -8.08 7.36
C THR A 137 -0.03 -7.58 8.34
N LEU A 138 -0.51 -7.08 9.48
CA LEU A 138 0.27 -6.75 10.66
C LEU A 138 -0.08 -7.72 11.79
N LYS A 139 0.93 -8.34 12.39
CA LYS A 139 0.80 -9.16 13.59
C LYS A 139 2.00 -8.91 14.51
N LEU A 140 1.72 -8.64 15.79
CA LEU A 140 2.71 -8.34 16.85
C LEU A 140 2.80 -9.45 17.89
#